data_AF-A0A7K2QEB9-F1
#
_entry.id   AF-A0A7K2QEB9-F1
#
_cell.length_a   1.000
_cell.length_b   1.000
_cell.length_c   1.000
_cell.angle_alpha   90.00
_cell.angle_beta   90.00
_cell.angle_gamma   90.00
#
_symmetry.space_group_name_H-M   'P 1'
#
loop_
_entity.id
_entity.type
_entity.pdbx_description
1 polymer ?
#
loop_
_entity_poly.entity_id
_entity_poly.type
_entity_poly.pdbx_seq_one_letter_code
_entity_poly.pdbx_strand_id
1 'polypeptide(L)'
;RIGSVTKTFTVTGVLQLVDDGKVRLDAPISTYLDGVPGGDRITVRQLADMRSGLYNYTEDPRWLDVFKADPYRAWNPKELLGIAFRHPANFAPGARWEYSNTNTVLLGLLVEKMSGQPLHTYLQQHVFAPAGMAETSLPTGAEITSPYVHGYTNFTPDGATVDASAWNPSWGWAAGAMISSIDDLRTWVPTLVGGRLPDGDRLLEPATQAERLHMLPT
;
A
#
# COMPACT_ATOMS: atom_id res chain seq x y z
N ARG A 1 -11.81 -8.06 -3.77
CA ARG A 1 -10.78 -7.14 -3.22
C ARG A 1 -9.57 -7.93 -2.80
N ILE A 2 -8.35 -7.47 -3.06
CA ILE A 2 -7.12 -8.24 -2.79
C ILE A 2 -6.43 -7.87 -1.47
N GLY A 3 -6.98 -6.91 -0.72
CA GLY A 3 -6.44 -6.51 0.59
C GLY A 3 -4.95 -6.16 0.49
N SER A 4 -4.17 -6.66 1.45
CA SER A 4 -2.74 -6.35 1.59
C SER A 4 -1.85 -6.74 0.41
N VAL A 5 -2.33 -7.52 -0.57
CA VAL A 5 -1.61 -7.72 -1.85
C VAL A 5 -1.35 -6.38 -2.54
N THR A 6 -2.22 -5.38 -2.33
CA THR A 6 -2.05 -3.97 -2.75
C THR A 6 -0.64 -3.44 -2.48
N LYS A 7 -0.03 -3.79 -1.33
CA LYS A 7 1.29 -3.28 -0.93
C LYS A 7 2.37 -3.59 -1.95
N THR A 8 2.28 -4.74 -2.63
CA THR A 8 3.24 -5.14 -3.68
C THR A 8 3.21 -4.17 -4.87
N PHE A 9 2.04 -3.63 -5.22
CA PHE A 9 1.88 -2.65 -6.28
C PHE A 9 2.35 -1.26 -5.85
N THR A 10 1.99 -0.83 -4.63
CA THR A 10 2.48 0.46 -4.10
C THR A 10 4.00 0.48 -3.99
N VAL A 11 4.62 -0.58 -3.46
CA VAL A 11 6.09 -0.70 -3.41
C VAL A 11 6.68 -0.77 -4.83
N THR A 12 6.01 -1.38 -5.80
CA THR A 12 6.43 -1.31 -7.21
C THR A 12 6.50 0.13 -7.70
N GLY A 13 5.49 0.95 -7.43
CA GLY A 13 5.52 2.36 -7.84
C GLY A 13 6.66 3.15 -7.18
N VAL A 14 6.99 2.86 -5.93
CA VAL A 14 8.18 3.44 -5.27
C VAL A 14 9.46 3.02 -5.99
N LEU A 15 9.58 1.74 -6.33
CA LEU A 15 10.77 1.21 -7.01
C LEU A 15 10.91 1.75 -8.45
N GLN A 16 9.82 1.94 -9.18
CA GLN A 16 9.86 2.63 -10.48
C GLN A 16 10.37 4.07 -10.35
N LEU A 17 10.01 4.77 -9.28
CA LEU A 17 10.57 6.10 -8.99
C LEU A 17 12.04 6.07 -8.55
N VAL A 18 12.53 4.93 -8.06
CA VAL A 18 13.97 4.71 -7.83
C VAL A 18 14.71 4.54 -9.15
N ASP A 19 14.15 3.78 -10.10
CA ASP A 19 14.69 3.66 -11.45
C ASP A 19 14.74 5.01 -12.19
N ASP A 20 13.71 5.84 -12.01
CA ASP A 20 13.67 7.21 -12.52
C ASP A 20 14.67 8.17 -11.84
N GLY A 21 15.37 7.73 -10.79
CA GLY A 21 16.28 8.56 -9.98
C GLY A 21 15.57 9.62 -9.11
N LYS A 22 14.23 9.56 -8.99
CA LYS A 22 13.41 10.51 -8.21
C LYS A 22 13.40 10.17 -6.73
N VAL A 23 13.54 8.89 -6.38
CA VAL A 23 13.54 8.38 -5.01
C VAL A 23 14.81 7.58 -4.77
N ARG A 24 15.37 7.67 -3.56
CA ARG A 24 16.42 6.79 -3.05
C ARG A 24 15.89 6.00 -1.87
N LEU A 25 16.04 4.68 -1.90
CA LEU A 25 15.57 3.77 -0.85
C LEU A 25 16.15 4.12 0.53
N ASP A 26 17.44 4.46 0.58
CA ASP A 26 18.15 4.73 1.85
C ASP A 26 18.11 6.20 2.28
N ALA A 27 17.38 7.06 1.55
CA ALA A 27 17.14 8.42 2.01
C ALA A 27 16.07 8.44 3.11
N PRO A 28 16.20 9.32 4.12
CA PRO A 28 15.14 9.56 5.09
C PRO A 28 13.85 10.00 4.40
N ILE A 29 12.70 9.52 4.87
CA ILE A 29 11.39 9.86 4.29
C ILE A 29 11.11 11.36 4.38
N SER A 30 11.66 12.06 5.38
CA SER A 30 11.55 13.53 5.48
C SER A 30 12.22 14.29 4.33
N THR A 31 13.06 13.63 3.53
CA THR A 31 13.57 14.20 2.27
C THR A 31 12.43 14.45 1.28
N TYR A 32 11.36 13.67 1.36
CA TYR A 32 10.24 13.71 0.43
C TYR A 32 8.95 14.14 1.11
N LEU A 33 8.64 13.72 2.32
CA LEU A 33 7.37 14.00 3.00
C LEU A 33 7.61 14.65 4.36
N ASP A 34 7.09 15.87 4.54
CA ASP A 34 7.18 16.59 5.81
C ASP A 34 6.21 16.02 6.85
N GLY A 35 6.52 16.25 8.12
CA GLY A 35 5.61 15.95 9.24
C GLY A 35 5.54 14.49 9.68
N VAL A 36 6.41 13.61 9.15
CA VAL A 36 6.54 12.22 9.63
C VAL A 36 7.34 12.20 10.95
N PRO A 37 6.79 11.72 12.07
CA PRO A 37 7.51 11.62 13.34
C PRO A 37 8.77 10.74 13.21
N GLY A 38 9.94 11.29 13.49
CA GLY A 38 11.22 10.59 13.29
C GLY A 38 11.58 10.33 11.82
N GLY A 39 10.92 11.01 10.88
CA GLY A 39 11.12 10.83 9.44
C GLY A 39 12.51 11.20 8.93
N ASP A 40 13.30 11.93 9.72
CA ASP A 40 14.72 12.22 9.52
C ASP A 40 15.63 11.00 9.72
N ARG A 41 15.10 9.95 10.38
CA ARG A 41 15.80 8.69 10.65
C ARG A 41 15.17 7.48 9.97
N ILE A 42 13.88 7.55 9.64
CA ILE A 42 13.16 6.47 8.93
C ILE A 42 13.45 6.57 7.44
N THR A 43 14.02 5.53 6.82
CA THR A 43 14.26 5.51 5.37
C THR A 43 13.05 5.01 4.58
N VAL A 44 13.02 5.30 3.28
CA VAL A 44 12.01 4.74 2.35
C VAL A 44 12.05 3.21 2.35
N ARG A 45 13.25 2.62 2.40
CA ARG A 45 13.46 1.18 2.51
C ARG A 45 12.81 0.61 3.76
N GLN A 46 13.01 1.23 4.92
CA GLN A 46 12.44 0.76 6.18
C GLN A 46 10.91 0.82 6.19
N LEU A 47 10.29 1.74 5.44
CA LEU A 47 8.84 1.72 5.23
C LEU A 47 8.42 0.51 4.38
N ALA A 48 9.10 0.27 3.25
CA ALA A 48 8.81 -0.86 2.36
C ALA A 48 9.01 -2.23 3.05
N ASP A 49 9.99 -2.31 3.93
CA ASP A 49 10.40 -3.50 4.65
C ASP A 49 9.63 -3.76 5.96
N MET A 50 8.70 -2.87 6.33
CA MET A 50 7.97 -2.94 7.61
C MET A 50 8.89 -2.86 8.84
N ARG A 51 9.86 -1.94 8.83
CA ARG A 51 10.85 -1.73 9.90
C ARG A 51 10.95 -0.27 10.35
N SER A 52 9.94 0.55 10.08
CA SER A 52 9.95 1.97 10.45
C SER A 52 9.80 2.24 11.95
N GLY A 53 9.13 1.33 12.67
CA GLY A 53 8.71 1.56 14.05
C GLY A 53 7.45 2.44 14.19
N LEU A 54 6.84 2.87 13.08
CA LEU A 54 5.62 3.69 13.13
C LEU A 54 4.42 2.86 13.57
N TYR A 55 3.66 3.42 14.53
CA TYR A 55 2.41 2.84 15.00
C TYR A 55 1.45 2.56 13.84
N ASN A 56 0.79 1.42 13.89
CA ASN A 56 -0.17 0.98 12.88
C ASN A 56 -1.56 1.56 13.21
N TYR A 57 -2.08 2.51 12.42
CA TYR A 57 -3.36 3.15 12.73
C TYR A 57 -4.54 2.18 12.87
N THR A 58 -4.47 1.00 12.24
CA THR A 58 -5.50 -0.03 12.38
C THR A 58 -5.51 -0.75 13.72
N GLU A 59 -4.52 -0.50 14.58
CA GLU A 59 -4.45 -0.99 15.96
C GLU A 59 -5.01 0.02 16.96
N ASP A 60 -5.30 1.26 16.54
CA ASP A 60 -5.89 2.27 17.40
C ASP A 60 -7.33 1.86 17.79
N PRO A 61 -7.65 1.71 19.09
CA PRO A 61 -8.98 1.28 19.50
C PRO A 61 -10.10 2.22 19.08
N ARG A 62 -9.85 3.54 19.04
CA ARG A 62 -10.86 4.52 18.62
C ARG A 62 -11.11 4.44 17.12
N TRP A 63 -10.05 4.19 16.33
CA TRP A 63 -10.21 3.92 14.90
C TRP A 63 -11.04 2.65 14.68
N LEU A 64 -10.75 1.57 15.42
CA LEU A 64 -11.49 0.32 15.35
C LEU A 64 -12.98 0.50 15.66
N ASP A 65 -13.30 1.26 16.70
CA ASP A 65 -14.69 1.56 17.08
C ASP A 65 -15.42 2.33 15.98
N VAL A 66 -14.79 3.36 15.41
CA VAL A 66 -15.36 4.16 14.31
C VAL A 66 -15.56 3.30 13.05
N PHE A 67 -14.57 2.49 12.68
CA PHE A 67 -14.64 1.63 11.51
C PHE A 67 -15.74 0.58 11.62
N LYS A 68 -15.88 -0.06 12.79
CA LYS A 68 -16.95 -1.05 13.02
C LYS A 68 -18.34 -0.40 13.05
N ALA A 69 -18.46 0.80 13.59
CA ALA A 69 -19.73 1.52 13.66
C ALA A 69 -20.21 2.03 12.29
N ASP A 70 -19.28 2.46 11.42
CA ASP A 70 -19.58 2.94 10.07
C ASP A 70 -18.51 2.49 9.06
N PRO A 71 -18.61 1.26 8.52
CA PRO A 71 -17.65 0.74 7.54
C PRO A 71 -17.80 1.36 6.13
N TYR A 72 -18.78 2.23 5.92
CA TYR A 72 -18.99 2.95 4.66
C TYR A 72 -18.30 4.32 4.65
N ARG A 73 -17.86 4.81 5.82
CA ARG A 73 -17.11 6.05 5.97
C ARG A 73 -15.90 6.10 5.02
N ALA A 74 -15.78 7.23 4.33
CA ALA A 74 -14.58 7.55 3.57
C ALA A 74 -13.47 8.06 4.50
N TRP A 75 -12.24 7.58 4.28
CA TRP A 75 -11.05 7.98 5.02
C TRP A 75 -10.08 8.72 4.12
N ASN A 76 -9.51 9.82 4.64
CA ASN A 76 -8.41 10.50 3.98
C ASN A 76 -7.07 9.88 4.39
N PRO A 77 -6.13 9.60 3.47
CA PRO A 77 -4.79 9.09 3.83
C PRO A 77 -4.10 9.91 4.93
N LYS A 78 -4.20 11.24 4.90
CA LYS A 78 -3.61 12.12 5.92
C LYS A 78 -4.32 12.00 7.28
N GLU A 79 -5.61 11.70 7.30
CA GLU A 79 -6.35 11.42 8.54
C GLU A 79 -5.85 10.12 9.17
N LEU A 80 -5.67 9.05 8.38
CA LEU A 80 -5.11 7.78 8.85
C LEU A 80 -3.71 7.96 9.44
N LEU A 81 -2.84 8.72 8.75
CA LEU A 81 -1.52 9.07 9.29
C LEU A 81 -1.60 9.91 10.56
N GLY A 82 -2.54 10.84 10.63
CA GLY A 82 -2.79 11.65 11.83
C GLY A 82 -3.19 10.82 13.05
N ILE A 83 -3.83 9.66 12.86
CA ILE A 83 -4.11 8.69 13.94
C ILE A 83 -2.80 8.05 14.39
N ALA A 84 -2.03 7.48 13.46
CA ALA A 84 -0.75 6.84 13.77
C ALA A 84 0.23 7.78 14.49
N PHE A 85 0.33 9.05 14.04
CA PHE A 85 1.31 10.01 14.55
C PHE A 85 0.99 10.56 15.94
N ARG A 86 -0.19 10.27 16.51
CA ARG A 86 -0.51 10.57 17.92
C ARG A 86 0.11 9.58 18.89
N HIS A 87 0.56 8.43 18.39
CA HIS A 87 1.21 7.40 19.18
C HIS A 87 2.73 7.55 19.08
N PRO A 88 3.48 7.17 20.15
CA PRO A 88 4.92 7.05 20.05
C PRO A 88 5.30 5.97 19.03
N ALA A 89 6.52 6.06 18.48
CA ALA A 89 7.07 4.95 17.72
C ALA A 89 7.21 3.71 18.61
N ASN A 90 6.86 2.54 18.08
CA ASN A 90 6.91 1.26 18.79
C ASN A 90 8.36 0.80 19.03
N PHE A 91 9.28 1.18 18.15
CA PHE A 91 10.71 0.89 18.24
C PHE A 91 11.53 1.84 17.35
N ALA A 92 12.86 1.82 17.49
CA ALA A 92 13.75 2.62 16.65
C ALA A 92 13.80 2.09 15.20
N PRO A 93 13.92 2.96 14.19
CA PRO A 93 13.93 2.53 12.78
C PRO A 93 14.98 1.47 12.49
N GLY A 94 14.59 0.39 11.81
CA GLY A 94 15.45 -0.74 11.46
C GLY A 94 15.67 -1.77 12.57
N ALA A 95 15.24 -1.51 13.82
CA ALA A 95 15.57 -2.39 14.95
C ALA A 95 14.89 -3.76 14.90
N ARG A 96 13.68 -3.85 14.34
CA ARG A 96 12.94 -5.11 14.15
C ARG A 96 11.90 -4.97 13.03
N TRP A 97 11.28 -6.09 12.67
CA TRP A 97 10.12 -6.13 11.80
C TRP A 97 8.83 -5.97 12.61
N GLU A 98 7.90 -5.15 12.10
CA GLU A 98 6.54 -5.06 12.60
C GLU A 98 5.63 -4.56 11.49
N TYR A 99 4.60 -5.32 11.18
CA TYR A 99 3.65 -4.97 10.14
C TYR A 99 2.90 -3.67 10.47
N SER A 100 2.87 -2.73 9.53
CA SER A 100 2.15 -1.46 9.73
C SER A 100 1.57 -0.93 8.42
N ASN A 101 0.24 -0.73 8.38
CA ASN A 101 -0.42 -0.14 7.22
C ASN A 101 0.00 1.32 7.01
N THR A 102 0.37 2.02 8.09
CA THR A 102 0.91 3.39 8.08
C THR A 102 2.08 3.52 7.10
N ASN A 103 2.95 2.51 7.05
CA ASN A 103 4.11 2.51 6.17
C ASN A 103 3.70 2.60 4.69
N THR A 104 2.76 1.77 4.26
CA THR A 104 2.34 1.75 2.86
C THR A 104 1.47 2.94 2.49
N VAL A 105 0.70 3.50 3.44
CA VAL A 105 0.00 4.78 3.22
C VAL A 105 1.01 5.90 2.96
N LEU A 106 2.10 5.98 3.72
CA LEU A 106 3.19 6.93 3.44
C LEU A 106 3.83 6.70 2.07
N LEU A 107 4.10 5.45 1.69
CA LEU A 107 4.63 5.12 0.37
C LEU A 107 3.68 5.49 -0.77
N GLY A 108 2.37 5.37 -0.57
CA GLY A 108 1.37 5.86 -1.52
C GLY A 108 1.47 7.37 -1.74
N LEU A 109 1.55 8.15 -0.66
CA LEU A 109 1.73 9.61 -0.74
C LEU A 109 3.08 10.02 -1.33
N LEU A 110 4.13 9.22 -1.09
CA LEU A 110 5.44 9.41 -1.72
C LEU A 110 5.34 9.27 -3.24
N VAL A 111 4.65 8.21 -3.72
CA VAL A 111 4.42 8.01 -5.15
C VAL A 111 3.65 9.19 -5.75
N GLU A 112 2.58 9.65 -5.09
CA GLU A 112 1.82 10.81 -5.60
C GLU A 112 2.68 12.07 -5.68
N LYS A 113 3.44 12.37 -4.63
CA LYS A 113 4.28 13.57 -4.59
C LYS A 113 5.38 13.55 -5.66
N MET A 114 6.04 12.41 -5.85
CA MET A 114 7.21 12.31 -6.71
C MET A 114 6.86 12.06 -8.18
N SER A 115 5.69 11.47 -8.45
CA SER A 115 5.19 11.33 -9.82
C SER A 115 4.38 12.55 -10.29
N GLY A 116 3.79 13.32 -9.37
CA GLY A 116 2.82 14.37 -9.67
C GLY A 116 1.45 13.84 -10.12
N GLN A 117 1.19 12.54 -9.94
CA GLN A 117 -0.06 11.89 -10.34
C GLN A 117 -0.80 11.32 -9.13
N PRO A 118 -2.14 11.27 -9.15
CA PRO A 118 -2.88 10.47 -8.19
C PRO A 118 -2.45 8.99 -8.24
N LEU A 119 -2.39 8.31 -7.09
CA LEU A 119 -1.84 6.96 -7.00
C LEU A 119 -2.57 5.96 -7.91
N HIS A 120 -3.89 6.08 -8.01
CA HIS A 120 -4.68 5.20 -8.87
C HIS A 120 -4.35 5.38 -10.36
N THR A 121 -4.07 6.63 -10.78
CA THR A 121 -3.63 6.94 -12.15
C THR A 121 -2.24 6.38 -12.40
N TYR A 122 -1.31 6.60 -11.46
CA TYR A 122 0.06 6.12 -11.59
C TYR A 122 0.11 4.60 -11.74
N LEU A 123 -0.54 3.86 -10.83
CA LEU A 123 -0.54 2.40 -10.88
C LEU A 123 -1.24 1.87 -12.13
N GLN A 124 -2.32 2.51 -12.59
CA GLN A 124 -2.99 2.14 -13.83
C GLN A 124 -2.04 2.26 -15.03
N GLN A 125 -1.35 3.39 -15.17
CA GLN A 125 -0.54 3.69 -16.34
C GLN A 125 0.81 2.97 -16.36
N HIS A 126 1.42 2.80 -15.19
CA HIS A 126 2.80 2.33 -15.08
C HIS A 126 2.93 0.88 -14.61
N VAL A 127 1.85 0.27 -14.11
CA VAL A 127 1.88 -1.10 -13.59
C VAL A 127 0.79 -1.97 -14.22
N PHE A 128 -0.48 -1.61 -14.10
CA PHE A 128 -1.58 -2.49 -14.51
C PHE A 128 -1.70 -2.60 -16.03
N ALA A 129 -1.77 -1.47 -16.74
CA ALA A 129 -1.89 -1.49 -18.19
C ALA A 129 -0.67 -2.12 -18.89
N PRO A 130 0.59 -1.81 -18.51
CA PRO A 130 1.75 -2.49 -19.09
C PRO A 130 1.80 -3.98 -18.80
N ALA A 131 1.31 -4.42 -17.63
CA ALA A 131 1.23 -5.84 -17.28
C ALA A 131 0.00 -6.55 -17.89
N GLY A 132 -0.85 -5.86 -18.67
CA GLY A 132 -2.06 -6.43 -19.25
C GLY A 132 -3.14 -6.80 -18.21
N MET A 133 -3.11 -6.19 -17.02
CA MET A 133 -4.00 -6.49 -15.90
C MET A 133 -5.29 -5.64 -15.97
N ALA A 134 -6.19 -6.01 -16.88
CA ALA A 134 -7.36 -5.19 -17.24
C ALA A 134 -8.48 -5.18 -16.17
N GLU A 135 -8.50 -6.15 -15.25
CA GLU A 135 -9.49 -6.25 -14.18
C GLU A 135 -8.95 -5.73 -12.84
N THR A 136 -7.76 -5.13 -12.86
CA THR A 136 -7.06 -4.60 -11.69
C THR A 136 -7.22 -3.10 -11.58
N SER A 137 -7.57 -2.63 -10.39
CA SER A 137 -7.69 -1.19 -10.12
C SER A 137 -7.44 -0.84 -8.65
N LEU A 138 -7.01 0.41 -8.42
CA LEU A 138 -7.11 1.07 -7.12
C LEU A 138 -8.36 1.97 -7.15
N PRO A 139 -9.48 1.55 -6.54
CA PRO A 139 -10.74 2.27 -6.65
C PRO A 139 -10.72 3.58 -5.87
N THR A 140 -11.46 4.58 -6.36
CA THR A 140 -11.72 5.86 -5.67
C THR A 140 -13.01 5.86 -4.85
N GLY A 141 -13.78 4.77 -4.91
CA GLY A 141 -15.02 4.56 -4.16
C GLY A 141 -15.19 3.11 -3.70
N ALA A 142 -16.38 2.80 -3.17
CA ALA A 142 -16.70 1.45 -2.69
C ALA A 142 -17.13 0.48 -3.81
N GLU A 143 -17.45 1.00 -4.99
CA GLU A 143 -17.95 0.20 -6.11
C GLU A 143 -16.97 -0.90 -6.55
N ILE A 144 -17.52 -2.04 -6.94
CA ILE A 144 -16.79 -3.15 -7.59
C ILE A 144 -17.53 -3.45 -8.89
N THR A 145 -16.82 -3.42 -10.01
CA THR A 145 -17.40 -3.77 -11.31
C THR A 145 -17.87 -5.22 -11.32
N SER A 146 -19.12 -5.45 -11.75
CA SER A 146 -19.68 -6.80 -11.92
C SER A 146 -19.07 -7.50 -13.14
N PRO A 147 -18.86 -8.82 -13.10
CA PRO A 147 -19.13 -9.74 -11.99
C PRO A 147 -18.07 -9.68 -10.87
N TYR A 148 -18.49 -9.83 -9.62
CA TYR A 148 -17.59 -9.96 -8.47
C TYR A 148 -18.11 -10.99 -7.47
N VAL A 149 -17.19 -11.53 -6.66
CA VAL A 149 -17.54 -12.41 -5.53
C VAL A 149 -17.87 -11.58 -4.30
N HIS A 150 -18.94 -11.95 -3.60
CA HIS A 150 -19.32 -11.30 -2.35
C HIS A 150 -18.30 -11.61 -1.25
N GLY A 151 -17.96 -10.61 -0.44
CA GLY A 151 -17.13 -10.76 0.75
C GLY A 151 -17.99 -10.71 2.00
N TYR A 152 -17.85 -11.70 2.89
CA TYR A 152 -18.57 -11.75 4.17
C TYR A 152 -17.60 -11.64 5.34
N THR A 153 -18.00 -10.94 6.40
CA THR A 153 -17.19 -10.77 7.61
C THR A 153 -18.07 -10.71 8.86
N ASN A 154 -17.50 -11.12 10.00
CA ASN A 154 -18.08 -10.92 11.32
C ASN A 154 -17.38 -9.79 12.10
N PHE A 155 -16.61 -8.94 11.41
CA PHE A 155 -15.91 -7.80 12.01
C PHE A 155 -16.86 -6.62 12.23
N THR A 156 -17.96 -6.86 12.92
CA THR A 156 -18.98 -5.89 13.29
C THR A 156 -18.95 -5.65 14.81
N PRO A 157 -19.64 -4.63 15.34
CA PRO A 157 -19.70 -4.38 16.79
C PRO A 157 -20.27 -5.57 17.59
N ASP A 158 -21.23 -6.30 17.02
CA ASP A 158 -21.96 -7.40 17.65
C ASP A 158 -21.47 -8.80 17.22
N GLY A 159 -20.52 -8.88 16.30
CA GLY A 159 -20.01 -10.15 15.76
C GLY A 159 -20.94 -10.82 14.74
N ALA A 160 -22.01 -10.16 14.30
CA ALA A 160 -22.87 -10.67 13.25
C ALA A 160 -22.15 -10.75 11.89
N THR A 161 -22.41 -11.82 11.13
CA THR A 161 -21.90 -11.94 9.77
C THR A 161 -22.70 -11.06 8.82
N VAL A 162 -22.02 -10.17 8.10
CA VAL A 162 -22.61 -9.26 7.11
C VAL A 162 -21.91 -9.36 5.76
N ASP A 163 -22.60 -8.94 4.71
CA ASP A 163 -21.99 -8.70 3.39
C ASP A 163 -21.20 -7.38 3.43
N ALA A 164 -19.88 -7.49 3.27
CA ALA A 164 -18.92 -6.40 3.30
C ALA A 164 -18.43 -5.99 1.91
N SER A 165 -19.04 -6.49 0.83
CA SER A 165 -18.60 -6.21 -0.55
C SER A 165 -18.57 -4.71 -0.84
N ALA A 166 -19.59 -3.99 -0.37
CA ALA A 166 -19.75 -2.55 -0.54
C ALA A 166 -19.12 -1.70 0.57
N TRP A 167 -18.34 -2.28 1.49
CA TRP A 167 -17.60 -1.49 2.48
C TRP A 167 -16.57 -0.60 1.79
N ASN A 168 -16.37 0.61 2.33
CA ASN A 168 -15.50 1.60 1.71
C ASN A 168 -14.02 1.23 1.93
N PRO A 169 -13.22 1.00 0.88
CA PRO A 169 -11.86 0.50 1.02
C PRO A 169 -10.84 1.60 1.36
N SER A 170 -11.25 2.87 1.44
CA SER A 170 -10.34 4.01 1.66
C SER A 170 -9.59 3.96 2.99
N TRP A 171 -10.06 3.20 3.99
CA TRP A 171 -9.29 2.93 5.21
C TRP A 171 -7.99 2.16 4.95
N GLY A 172 -7.97 1.35 3.88
CA GLY A 172 -6.79 0.61 3.44
C GLY A 172 -6.00 1.39 2.40
N TRP A 173 -6.66 2.07 1.45
CA TRP A 173 -6.04 2.83 0.35
C TRP A 173 -4.80 2.13 -0.24
N ALA A 174 -3.64 2.77 -0.28
CA ALA A 174 -2.37 2.21 -0.75
C ALA A 174 -1.89 0.96 0.02
N ALA A 175 -2.42 0.70 1.22
CA ALA A 175 -2.12 -0.48 2.00
C ALA A 175 -3.07 -1.66 1.70
N GLY A 176 -4.23 -1.47 1.07
CA GLY A 176 -5.20 -2.56 0.99
C GLY A 176 -6.46 -2.41 0.12
N ALA A 177 -6.61 -1.34 -0.66
CA ALA A 177 -7.88 -1.04 -1.32
C ALA A 177 -8.11 -1.72 -2.68
N MET A 178 -7.08 -2.32 -3.29
CA MET A 178 -7.17 -2.77 -4.68
C MET A 178 -8.19 -3.89 -4.92
N ILE A 179 -8.66 -3.92 -6.16
CA ILE A 179 -9.47 -4.97 -6.76
C ILE A 179 -8.63 -5.60 -7.88
N SER A 180 -8.79 -6.90 -8.09
CA SER A 180 -8.14 -7.69 -9.14
C SER A 180 -8.95 -8.97 -9.36
N SER A 181 -8.71 -9.66 -10.47
CA SER A 181 -9.14 -11.04 -10.70
C SER A 181 -8.02 -12.05 -10.43
N ILE A 182 -8.36 -13.34 -10.42
CA ILE A 182 -7.38 -14.43 -10.28
C ILE A 182 -6.42 -14.46 -11.49
N ASP A 183 -6.93 -14.18 -12.69
CA ASP A 183 -6.12 -14.22 -13.91
C ASP A 183 -5.12 -13.06 -13.94
N ASP A 184 -5.53 -11.86 -13.54
CA ASP A 184 -4.61 -10.74 -13.36
C ASP A 184 -3.54 -11.05 -12.29
N LEU A 185 -3.90 -11.69 -11.17
CA LEU A 185 -2.93 -12.07 -10.14
C LEU A 185 -1.97 -13.18 -10.61
N ARG A 186 -2.41 -14.07 -11.49
CA ARG A 186 -1.54 -15.06 -12.15
C ARG A 186 -0.49 -14.39 -13.04
N THR A 187 -0.83 -13.26 -13.65
CA THR A 187 0.13 -12.42 -14.38
C THR A 187 1.05 -11.64 -13.43
N TRP A 188 0.50 -11.13 -12.32
CA TRP A 188 1.25 -10.29 -11.40
C TRP A 188 2.39 -11.01 -10.69
N VAL A 189 2.17 -12.23 -10.18
CA VAL A 189 3.19 -12.95 -9.42
C VAL A 189 4.52 -13.14 -10.18
N PRO A 190 4.55 -13.69 -11.41
CA PRO A 190 5.81 -13.81 -12.17
C PRO A 190 6.36 -12.42 -12.55
N THR A 191 5.50 -11.44 -12.83
CA THR A 191 5.91 -10.06 -13.14
C THR A 191 6.65 -9.41 -11.96
N LEU A 192 6.10 -9.54 -10.75
CA LEU A 192 6.66 -9.04 -9.50
C LEU A 192 8.01 -9.69 -9.18
N VAL A 193 8.08 -11.02 -9.27
CA VAL A 193 9.27 -11.82 -8.91
C VAL A 193 10.38 -11.68 -9.96
N GLY A 194 10.03 -11.63 -11.24
CA GLY A 194 10.97 -11.56 -12.35
C GLY A 194 11.41 -10.13 -12.70
N GLY A 195 10.66 -9.11 -12.28
CA GLY A 195 10.92 -7.71 -12.66
C GLY A 195 10.66 -7.44 -14.14
N ARG A 196 9.83 -8.24 -14.80
CA ARG A 196 9.53 -8.16 -16.24
C ARG A 196 8.04 -8.23 -16.51
N LEU A 197 7.62 -7.50 -17.54
CA LEU A 197 6.26 -7.53 -18.06
C LEU A 197 6.01 -8.78 -18.91
N PRO A 198 4.75 -9.15 -19.21
CA PRO A 198 4.43 -10.34 -20.01
C PRO A 198 4.99 -10.35 -21.43
N ASP A 199 5.24 -9.18 -22.02
CA ASP A 199 5.88 -9.02 -23.34
C ASP A 199 7.42 -9.15 -23.30
N GLY A 200 7.99 -9.27 -22.11
CA GLY A 200 9.44 -9.41 -21.88
C GLY A 200 10.15 -8.10 -21.53
N ASP A 201 9.47 -6.96 -21.64
CA ASP A 201 10.01 -5.66 -21.24
C ASP A 201 10.24 -5.59 -19.73
N ARG A 202 11.04 -4.61 -19.29
CA ARG A 202 11.39 -4.45 -17.88
C ARG A 202 10.26 -3.75 -17.14
N LEU A 203 9.83 -4.33 -16.00
CA LEU A 203 9.04 -3.62 -15.01
C LEU A 203 9.94 -2.72 -14.15
N LEU A 204 11.12 -3.25 -13.80
CA LEU A 204 12.15 -2.57 -13.02
C LEU A 204 13.54 -2.83 -13.63
N GLU A 205 14.47 -1.91 -13.42
CA GLU A 205 15.87 -2.15 -13.75
C GLU A 205 16.45 -3.30 -12.90
N PRO A 206 17.41 -4.08 -13.42
CA PRO A 206 17.95 -5.25 -12.71
C PRO A 206 18.49 -4.94 -11.31
N ALA A 207 19.09 -3.77 -11.11
CA ALA A 207 19.60 -3.34 -9.81
C ALA A 207 18.46 -3.15 -8.80
N THR A 208 17.40 -2.44 -9.19
CA THR A 208 16.24 -2.19 -8.33
C THR A 208 15.42 -3.45 -8.10
N GLN A 209 15.33 -4.35 -9.08
CA GLN A 209 14.76 -5.68 -8.88
C GLN A 209 15.58 -6.50 -7.87
N ALA A 210 16.92 -6.38 -7.87
CA ALA A 210 17.75 -7.05 -6.87
C ALA A 210 17.48 -6.52 -5.45
N GLU A 211 17.23 -5.21 -5.30
CA GLU A 211 16.81 -4.62 -4.02
C GLU A 211 15.46 -5.19 -3.54
N ARG A 212 14.48 -5.36 -4.43
CA ARG A 212 13.19 -6.01 -4.10
C ARG A 212 13.38 -7.43 -3.56
N LEU A 213 14.31 -8.18 -4.13
CA LEU A 213 14.56 -9.58 -3.77
C LEU A 213 15.39 -9.71 -2.49
N HIS A 214 15.95 -8.61 -1.97
CA HIS A 214 16.67 -8.60 -0.71
C HIS A 214 15.70 -8.71 0.46
N MET A 215 15.55 -9.91 1.02
CA MET A 215 14.66 -10.18 2.14
C MET A 215 15.44 -10.27 3.45
N LEU A 216 15.01 -9.50 4.45
CA LEU A 216 15.48 -9.60 5.83
C LEU A 216 14.50 -10.47 6.65
N PRO A 217 14.99 -11.28 7.62
CA PRO A 217 14.12 -12.11 8.47
C PRO A 217 13.05 -11.29 9.22
N THR A 218 11.83 -11.82 9.30
CA THR A 218 10.70 -11.26 10.06
C THR A 218 10.84 -11.55 11.55
#